data_AF-A0A292Z1T4-F1
#
_entry.id   AF-A0A292Z1T4-F1
#
_cell.length_a   1.000
_cell.length_b   1.000
_cell.length_c   1.000
_cell.angle_alpha   90.00
_cell.angle_beta   90.00
_cell.angle_gamma   90.00
#
_symmetry.space_group_name_H-M   'P 1'
#
loop_
_entity.id
_entity.type
_entity.pdbx_description
1 polymer ?
#
loop_
_entity_poly.entity_id
_entity_poly.type
_entity_poly.pdbx_seq_one_letter_code
_entity_poly.pdbx_strand_id
1 'polypeptide(L)'
;MTTEPSHEPAVPADAATGADVSDNPTADTVTGDVPTTGIPTTPDEIDVLRREIDRLDADILRLVQERTEVSRRIGAARMAGGGPRIVYSREIHVLARFRELGEEGRELAMLLLRLGRGRLGGR
;
A
#
# COMPACT_ATOMS: atom_id res chain seq x y z
N MET A 1 53.03 20.04 9.63
CA MET A 1 53.13 21.20 10.56
C MET A 1 52.76 22.41 9.72
N THR A 2 51.56 22.96 9.95
CA THR A 2 51.06 24.30 9.54
C THR A 2 50.98 24.60 8.03
N THR A 3 49.91 25.15 7.42
CA THR A 3 48.76 25.95 7.89
C THR A 3 47.71 25.99 6.76
N GLU A 4 46.42 25.91 7.10
CA GLU A 4 45.32 26.57 6.35
C GLU A 4 45.45 28.10 6.57
N PRO A 5 44.95 28.99 5.68
CA PRO A 5 43.63 29.59 5.99
C PRO A 5 42.83 30.24 4.83
N SER A 6 41.55 30.55 5.16
CA SER A 6 40.69 31.67 4.70
C SER A 6 40.12 31.63 3.28
N HIS A 7 38.82 31.40 3.05
CA HIS A 7 37.64 32.25 3.31
C HIS A 7 37.69 33.65 2.66
N GLU A 8 36.92 33.81 1.58
CA GLU A 8 36.38 35.10 1.16
C GLU A 8 34.96 34.89 0.58
N PRO A 9 33.94 35.62 1.04
CA PRO A 9 32.55 35.50 0.58
C PRO A 9 32.24 36.54 -0.51
N ALA A 10 31.35 36.18 -1.44
CA ALA A 10 30.72 37.17 -2.31
C ALA A 10 29.26 36.77 -2.62
N VAL A 11 28.32 37.45 -1.97
CA VAL A 11 26.97 37.69 -2.49
C VAL A 11 26.96 39.14 -2.95
N PRO A 12 26.25 39.48 -4.03
CA PRO A 12 25.00 40.19 -3.76
C PRO A 12 23.83 39.78 -4.65
N ALA A 13 22.65 40.08 -4.10
CA ALA A 13 21.32 39.98 -4.68
C ALA A 13 21.08 40.99 -5.82
N ASP A 14 20.18 40.68 -6.75
CA ASP A 14 19.05 41.56 -7.08
C ASP A 14 17.93 40.81 -7.83
N ALA A 15 16.75 41.42 -7.82
CA ALA A 15 15.42 40.88 -7.88
C ALA A 15 14.75 40.76 -9.26
N ALA A 16 13.46 40.39 -9.20
CA ALA A 16 12.38 40.45 -10.21
C ALA A 16 12.11 39.16 -11.00
N THR A 17 10.90 38.75 -11.40
CA THR A 17 9.48 39.11 -11.17
C THR A 17 8.68 38.19 -12.13
N GLY A 18 7.44 37.80 -11.77
CA GLY A 18 6.41 37.31 -12.71
C GLY A 18 6.28 35.79 -12.78
N ALA A 19 5.25 35.16 -12.19
CA ALA A 19 3.87 35.08 -12.66
C ALA A 19 3.74 34.33 -14.00
N ASP A 20 3.52 33.01 -13.93
CA ASP A 20 2.70 32.29 -14.90
C ASP A 20 2.06 31.07 -14.22
N VAL A 21 0.89 31.31 -13.60
CA VAL A 21 -0.02 30.25 -13.18
C VAL A 21 -0.88 29.98 -14.39
N SER A 22 -0.53 28.94 -15.15
CA SER A 22 -1.31 28.53 -16.31
C SER A 22 -2.57 27.81 -15.83
N ASP A 23 -3.66 28.59 -15.78
CA ASP A 23 -5.04 28.16 -15.69
C ASP A 23 -5.37 27.27 -16.91
N ASN A 24 -5.81 26.04 -16.69
CA ASN A 24 -6.62 25.35 -17.70
C ASN A 24 -7.61 24.36 -17.05
N PRO A 25 -8.90 24.73 -16.95
CA PRO A 25 -9.94 23.77 -16.60
C PRO A 25 -10.58 23.25 -17.89
N THR A 26 -10.25 22.01 -18.27
CA THR A 26 -11.15 21.23 -19.12
C THR A 26 -11.64 20.04 -18.31
N ALA A 27 -12.77 20.26 -17.65
CA ALA A 27 -13.56 19.22 -17.04
C ALA A 27 -14.21 18.41 -18.17
N ASP A 28 -13.81 17.16 -18.32
CA ASP A 28 -14.57 16.17 -19.06
C ASP A 28 -14.86 14.96 -18.17
N THR A 29 -16.04 14.41 -18.40
CA THR A 29 -16.88 13.68 -17.46
C THR A 29 -16.42 12.23 -17.28
N VAL A 30 -16.12 11.81 -16.05
CA VAL A 30 -16.19 10.39 -15.66
C VAL A 30 -16.94 10.27 -14.34
N THR A 31 -18.12 9.68 -14.42
CA THR A 31 -18.94 9.24 -13.28
C THR A 31 -18.26 8.06 -12.60
N GLY A 32 -17.73 8.32 -11.41
CA GLY A 32 -17.24 7.32 -10.47
C GLY A 32 -17.09 8.01 -9.12
N ASP A 33 -17.99 7.70 -8.18
CA ASP A 33 -18.04 8.26 -6.83
C ASP A 33 -16.81 7.80 -6.02
N VAL A 34 -15.70 8.50 -6.20
CA VAL A 34 -14.58 8.52 -5.27
C VAL A 34 -14.53 9.94 -4.75
N PRO A 35 -14.64 10.19 -3.44
CA PRO A 35 -14.48 11.53 -2.91
C PRO A 35 -13.06 12.02 -3.23
N THR A 36 -12.94 12.79 -4.31
CA THR A 36 -11.77 13.60 -4.60
C THR A 36 -11.84 14.77 -3.63
N THR A 37 -11.12 14.68 -2.53
CA THR A 37 -11.06 15.76 -1.55
C THR A 37 -9.60 16.11 -1.35
N GLY A 38 -9.28 17.39 -1.51
CA GLY A 38 -7.92 17.92 -1.63
C GLY A 38 -6.99 17.58 -0.47
N ILE A 39 -5.73 17.97 -0.61
CA ILE A 39 -4.70 17.78 0.42
C ILE A 39 -5.23 18.36 1.75
N PRO A 40 -5.27 17.58 2.85
CA PRO A 40 -5.71 18.09 4.14
C PRO A 40 -4.82 19.28 4.53
N THR A 41 -5.45 20.40 4.86
CA THR A 41 -4.75 21.66 5.15
C THR A 41 -4.68 21.98 6.64
N THR A 42 -5.45 21.25 7.46
CA THR A 42 -5.51 21.46 8.92
C THR A 42 -5.19 20.19 9.72
N PRO A 43 -4.67 20.33 10.96
CA PRO A 43 -4.48 19.19 11.86
C PRO A 43 -5.77 18.38 12.11
N ASP A 44 -6.92 19.05 12.25
CA ASP A 44 -8.21 18.40 12.51
C ASP A 44 -8.65 17.49 11.34
N GLU A 45 -8.41 17.90 10.10
CA GLU A 45 -8.66 17.10 8.90
C GLU A 45 -7.77 15.85 8.86
N ILE A 46 -6.49 15.99 9.23
CA ILE A 46 -5.56 14.86 9.33
C ILE A 46 -6.03 13.86 10.38
N ASP A 47 -6.54 14.32 11.52
CA ASP A 47 -7.02 13.44 12.59
C ASP A 47 -8.34 12.75 12.23
N VAL A 48 -9.17 13.33 11.36
CA VAL A 48 -10.31 12.63 10.75
C VAL A 48 -9.81 11.51 9.83
N LEU A 49 -8.84 11.79 8.95
CA LEU A 49 -8.28 10.77 8.04
C LEU A 49 -7.57 9.63 8.77
N ARG A 50 -6.87 9.92 9.87
CA ARG A 50 -6.26 8.88 10.71
C ARG A 50 -7.30 7.95 11.32
N ARG A 51 -8.42 8.50 11.82
CA ARG A 51 -9.52 7.68 12.34
C ARG A 51 -10.20 6.84 11.25
N GLU A 52 -10.20 7.33 10.01
CA GLU A 52 -10.61 6.53 8.85
C GLU A 52 -9.65 5.35 8.64
N ILE A 53 -8.34 5.60 8.62
CA ILE A 53 -7.31 4.55 8.52
C ILE A 53 -7.46 3.52 9.65
N ASP A 54 -7.63 3.96 10.90
CA ASP A 54 -7.78 3.04 12.04
C ASP A 54 -9.00 2.10 11.87
N ARG A 55 -10.10 2.63 11.31
CA ARG A 55 -11.29 1.81 10.98
C ARG A 55 -10.98 0.82 9.86
N LEU A 56 -10.35 1.27 8.78
CA LEU A 56 -9.97 0.41 7.66
C LEU A 56 -9.01 -0.70 8.11
N ASP A 57 -8.05 -0.38 8.96
CA ASP A 57 -7.08 -1.34 9.51
C ASP A 57 -7.75 -2.38 10.40
N ALA A 58 -8.74 -1.97 11.23
CA ALA A 58 -9.54 -2.91 12.01
C ALA A 58 -10.31 -3.89 11.10
N ASP A 59 -10.87 -3.40 10.00
CA ASP A 59 -11.56 -4.23 9.01
C ASP A 59 -10.61 -5.15 8.24
N ILE A 60 -9.45 -4.66 7.81
CA ILE A 60 -8.40 -5.46 7.17
C ILE A 60 -7.98 -6.59 8.12
N LEU A 61 -7.71 -6.28 9.39
CA LEU A 61 -7.30 -7.27 10.37
C LEU A 61 -8.36 -8.37 10.54
N ARG A 62 -9.63 -7.98 10.72
CA ARG A 62 -10.75 -8.92 10.84
C ARG A 62 -10.87 -9.82 9.61
N LEU A 63 -10.81 -9.23 8.41
CA LEU A 63 -10.90 -9.97 7.14
C LEU A 63 -9.72 -10.92 6.94
N VAL A 64 -8.50 -10.52 7.33
CA VAL A 64 -7.31 -11.38 7.26
C VAL A 64 -7.42 -12.57 8.20
N GLN A 65 -7.93 -12.38 9.42
CA GLN A 65 -8.17 -13.48 10.36
C GLN A 65 -9.19 -14.47 9.81
N GLU A 66 -10.32 -13.97 9.31
CA GLU A 66 -11.37 -14.79 8.72
C GLU A 66 -10.85 -15.57 7.50
N ARG A 67 -10.16 -14.90 6.57
CA ARG A 67 -9.53 -15.52 5.40
C ARG A 67 -8.54 -16.61 5.80
N THR A 68 -7.77 -16.37 6.85
CA THR A 68 -6.77 -17.32 7.38
C THR A 68 -7.44 -18.58 7.88
N GLU A 69 -8.52 -18.44 8.65
CA GLU A 69 -9.29 -19.56 9.18
C GLU A 69 -9.95 -20.39 8.06
N VAL A 70 -10.57 -19.73 7.09
CA VAL A 70 -11.14 -20.40 5.90
C VAL A 70 -10.05 -21.18 5.14
N SER A 71 -8.87 -20.58 4.95
CA SER A 71 -7.73 -21.24 4.29
C SER A 71 -7.26 -22.50 5.04
N ARG A 72 -7.20 -22.44 6.38
CA ARG A 72 -6.86 -23.59 7.23
C ARG A 72 -7.88 -24.72 7.11
N ARG A 73 -9.17 -24.41 7.15
CA ARG A 73 -10.26 -25.39 6.97
C ARG A 73 -10.17 -26.09 5.63
N ILE A 74 -9.92 -25.34 4.55
CA ILE A 74 -9.72 -25.91 3.20
C ILE A 74 -8.50 -26.85 3.19
N GLY A 75 -7.38 -26.42 3.79
CA GLY A 75 -6.18 -27.25 3.89
C GLY A 75 -6.42 -28.54 4.67
N ALA A 76 -7.13 -28.47 5.79
CA ALA A 76 -7.52 -29.63 6.61
C ALA A 76 -8.42 -30.61 5.84
N ALA A 77 -9.46 -30.10 5.18
CA ALA A 77 -10.37 -30.92 4.38
C ALA A 77 -9.63 -31.66 3.25
N ARG A 78 -8.66 -31.00 2.60
CA ARG A 78 -7.84 -31.64 1.55
C ARG A 78 -6.96 -32.76 2.08
N MET A 79 -6.31 -32.52 3.22
CA MET A 79 -5.49 -33.56 3.86
C MET A 79 -6.33 -34.75 4.29
N ALA A 80 -7.53 -34.51 4.84
CA ALA A 80 -8.45 -35.58 5.20
C ALA A 80 -8.90 -36.40 3.98
N GLY A 81 -9.03 -35.77 2.81
CA GLY A 81 -9.29 -36.43 1.54
C GLY A 81 -8.07 -37.04 0.84
N GLY A 82 -6.91 -37.10 1.49
CA GLY A 82 -5.66 -37.65 0.90
C GLY A 82 -5.01 -36.77 -0.17
N GLY A 83 -5.52 -35.55 -0.37
CA GLY A 83 -4.99 -34.57 -1.30
C GLY A 83 -3.85 -33.73 -0.73
N PRO A 84 -3.11 -33.01 -1.58
CA PRO A 84 -2.03 -32.15 -1.12
C PRO A 84 -2.59 -30.96 -0.32
N ARG A 85 -1.90 -30.61 0.77
CA ARG A 85 -2.20 -29.42 1.59
C ARG A 85 -2.14 -28.12 0.76
N ILE A 86 -1.29 -28.09 -0.26
CA ILE A 86 -1.01 -26.92 -1.11
C ILE A 86 -1.32 -27.26 -2.56
N VAL A 87 -2.03 -26.36 -3.25
CA VAL A 87 -2.28 -26.46 -4.70
C VAL A 87 -1.77 -25.21 -5.38
N TYR A 88 -0.70 -25.38 -6.15
CA TYR A 88 0.03 -24.30 -6.81
C TYR A 88 -0.85 -23.43 -7.71
N SER A 89 -1.72 -24.03 -8.54
CA SER A 89 -2.62 -23.27 -9.42
C SER A 89 -3.50 -22.30 -8.65
N ARG A 90 -4.00 -22.70 -7.48
CA ARG A 90 -4.80 -21.82 -6.62
C ARG A 90 -3.99 -20.65 -6.08
N GLU A 91 -2.71 -20.84 -5.78
CA GLU A 91 -1.83 -19.76 -5.34
C GLU A 91 -1.58 -18.74 -6.44
N ILE A 92 -1.37 -19.21 -7.67
CA ILE A 92 -1.20 -18.33 -8.82
C ILE A 92 -2.42 -17.43 -9.00
N HIS A 93 -3.64 -17.95 -8.81
CA HIS A 93 -4.84 -17.12 -8.82
C HIS A 93 -4.90 -16.10 -7.68
N VAL A 94 -4.35 -16.42 -6.49
CA VAL A 94 -4.26 -15.45 -5.40
C VAL A 94 -3.25 -14.36 -5.76
N LEU A 95 -2.07 -14.72 -6.22
CA LEU A 95 -1.06 -13.76 -6.65
C LEU A 95 -1.60 -12.85 -7.75
N ALA A 96 -2.28 -13.42 -8.76
CA ALA A 96 -2.87 -12.67 -9.86
C ALA A 96 -3.88 -11.61 -9.37
N ARG A 97 -4.73 -11.94 -8.38
CA ARG A 97 -5.70 -10.98 -7.82
C ARG A 97 -5.04 -9.77 -7.18
N PHE A 98 -3.93 -9.97 -6.46
CA PHE A 98 -3.27 -8.87 -5.76
C PHE A 98 -2.31 -8.06 -6.65
N ARG A 99 -2.11 -8.44 -7.92
CA ARG A 99 -1.29 -7.65 -8.86
C ARG A 99 -1.84 -6.24 -9.12
N GLU A 100 -3.12 -6.01 -8.83
CA GLU A 100 -3.73 -4.67 -8.88
C GLU A 100 -3.04 -3.67 -7.95
N LEU A 101 -2.34 -4.16 -6.91
CA LEU A 101 -1.57 -3.33 -5.97
C LEU A 101 -0.07 -3.27 -6.31
N GLY A 102 0.35 -3.63 -7.52
CA GLY A 102 1.75 -3.56 -7.94
C GLY A 102 2.66 -4.60 -7.29
N GLU A 103 3.90 -4.20 -6.96
CA GLU A 103 4.92 -5.08 -6.38
C GLU A 103 4.56 -5.51 -4.95
N GLU A 104 4.08 -4.56 -4.16
CA GLU A 104 3.62 -4.71 -2.78
C GLU A 104 2.44 -5.69 -2.69
N GLY A 105 1.56 -5.68 -3.71
CA GLY A 105 0.47 -6.63 -3.83
C GLY A 105 0.93 -8.09 -3.85
N ARG A 106 2.04 -8.37 -4.55
CA ARG A 106 2.62 -9.71 -4.58
C ARG A 106 3.09 -10.12 -3.18
N GLU A 107 3.73 -9.22 -2.45
CA GLU A 107 4.21 -9.48 -1.09
C GLU A 107 3.06 -9.74 -0.12
N LEU A 108 2.00 -8.92 -0.19
CA LEU A 108 0.78 -9.09 0.58
C LEU A 108 0.14 -10.46 0.31
N ALA A 109 -0.04 -10.83 -0.95
CA ALA A 109 -0.56 -12.14 -1.31
C ALA A 109 0.29 -13.30 -0.73
N MET A 110 1.62 -13.17 -0.77
CA MET A 110 2.54 -14.15 -0.19
C MET A 110 2.39 -14.24 1.33
N LEU A 111 2.23 -13.12 2.05
CA LEU A 111 1.93 -13.11 3.49
C LEU A 111 0.62 -13.85 3.79
N LEU A 112 -0.44 -13.51 3.07
CA LEU A 112 -1.76 -14.13 3.25
C LEU A 112 -1.77 -15.63 2.92
N LEU A 113 -0.97 -16.09 1.97
CA LEU A 113 -0.80 -17.51 1.68
C LEU A 113 -0.07 -18.23 2.82
N ARG A 114 0.98 -17.60 3.39
CA ARG A 114 1.74 -18.15 4.51
C ARG A 114 0.92 -18.27 5.79
N LEU A 115 0.08 -17.27 6.11
CA LEU A 115 -0.79 -17.29 7.30
C LEU A 115 -1.75 -18.49 7.31
N GLY A 116 -2.33 -18.82 6.15
CA GLY A 116 -3.33 -19.88 6.02
C GLY A 116 -2.77 -21.30 6.01
N ARG A 117 -1.70 -21.56 5.25
CA ARG A 117 -1.21 -22.93 5.01
C ARG A 117 0.19 -23.22 5.56
N GLY A 118 0.87 -22.22 6.13
CA GLY A 118 2.27 -22.29 6.55
C GLY A 118 3.26 -21.97 5.42
N ARG A 119 4.56 -22.07 5.74
CA ARG A 119 5.66 -21.84 4.79
C ARG A 119 5.78 -23.01 3.80
N LEU A 120 6.11 -22.69 2.55
CA LEU A 120 6.54 -23.69 1.56
C LEU A 120 7.89 -24.26 2.02
N GLY A 121 8.01 -25.59 2.07
CA GLY A 121 9.29 -26.27 2.35
C GLY A 121 9.67 -26.46 3.82
N GLY A 122 8.80 -26.15 4.78
CA GLY A 122 9.04 -26.47 6.20
C GLY A 122 8.73 -27.94 6.50
N ARG A 123 9.69 -28.83 6.27
CA ARG A 123 9.87 -30.06 7.06
C ARG A 123 11.11 -29.89 7.90
#